data_AF-A0A6I1ZK14-F1
#
_entry.id   AF-A0A6I1ZK14-F1
#
_cell.length_a   1.000
_cell.length_b   1.000
_cell.length_c   1.000
_cell.angle_alpha   90.00
_cell.angle_beta   90.00
_cell.angle_gamma   90.00
#
_symmetry.space_group_name_H-M   'P 1'
#
loop_
_entity.id
_entity.type
_entity.pdbx_description
1 polymer ?
#
loop_
_entity_poly.entity_id
_entity_poly.type
_entity_poly.pdbx_seq_one_letter_code
_entity_poly.pdbx_strand_id
1 'polypeptide(L)'
;RFTLDAMPGKQMAIDADLNSGLIDEQEARTRRRQIAEEADFYGAMDGASKFVRGDAIAGLLITGINIIGGLVIGTLQVGLPLAEAARKYTLLTVGDGLVAQIPALIVSTAAGMRKMINPTT
;
A
#
# COMPACT_ATOMS: atom_id res chain seq x y z
N ARG A 1 -7.84 6.87 -8.28
CA ARG A 1 -9.05 7.73 -8.47
C ARG A 1 -9.86 7.37 -9.72
N PHE A 2 -9.27 6.85 -10.79
CA PHE A 2 -9.97 6.56 -12.07
C PHE A 2 -10.92 5.34 -12.10
N THR A 3 -10.83 4.40 -11.17
CA THR A 3 -11.71 3.21 -11.14
C THR A 3 -13.04 3.42 -10.39
N LEU A 4 -13.10 4.35 -9.44
CA LEU A 4 -14.32 4.62 -8.64
C LEU A 4 -15.31 5.56 -9.34
N ASP A 5 -14.83 6.46 -10.22
CA ASP A 5 -15.72 7.37 -10.99
C ASP A 5 -16.55 6.64 -12.05
N ALA A 6 -16.18 5.40 -12.43
CA ALA A 6 -16.90 4.60 -13.42
C ALA A 6 -18.06 3.78 -12.84
N MET A 7 -18.15 3.65 -11.51
CA MET A 7 -19.19 2.88 -10.82
C MET A 7 -20.62 3.34 -11.13
N PRO A 8 -20.93 4.66 -11.10
CA PRO A 8 -22.25 5.16 -11.50
C PRO A 8 -22.61 4.79 -12.94
N GLY A 9 -21.63 4.87 -13.86
CA GLY A 9 -21.83 4.52 -15.27
C GLY A 9 -22.10 3.03 -15.49
N LYS A 10 -21.39 2.14 -14.77
CA LYS A 10 -21.64 0.69 -14.85
C LYS A 10 -23.01 0.31 -14.25
N GLN A 11 -23.45 0.98 -13.17
CA GLN A 11 -24.79 0.76 -12.61
C GLN A 11 -25.90 1.26 -13.54
N MET A 12 -25.72 2.44 -14.15
CA MET A 12 -26.65 2.98 -15.15
C MET A 12 -26.78 2.09 -16.39
N ALA A 13 -25.69 1.44 -16.82
CA ALA A 13 -25.73 0.47 -17.93
C ALA A 13 -26.60 -0.75 -17.59
N ILE A 14 -26.51 -1.27 -16.36
CA ILE A 14 -27.38 -2.38 -15.90
C ILE A 14 -28.84 -1.94 -15.84
N ASP A 15 -29.11 -0.73 -15.38
CA ASP A 15 -30.47 -0.19 -15.30
C ASP A 15 -31.08 0.01 -16.71
N ALA A 16 -30.26 0.40 -17.68
CA ALA A 16 -30.66 0.50 -19.08
C ALA A 16 -30.91 -0.87 -19.72
N ASP A 17 -30.06 -1.86 -19.45
CA ASP A 17 -30.22 -3.24 -19.92
C ASP A 17 -31.48 -3.89 -19.32
N LEU A 18 -31.78 -3.62 -18.04
CA LEU A 18 -33.00 -4.12 -17.38
C LEU A 18 -34.26 -3.45 -17.94
N ASN A 19 -34.24 -2.12 -18.11
CA ASN A 19 -35.39 -1.38 -18.65
C ASN A 19 -35.66 -1.69 -20.13
N SER A 20 -34.65 -2.10 -20.90
CA SER A 20 -34.80 -2.55 -22.29
C SER A 20 -35.18 -4.02 -22.43
N GLY A 21 -35.25 -4.77 -21.31
CA GLY A 21 -35.56 -6.20 -21.29
C GLY A 21 -34.45 -7.10 -21.82
N LEU A 22 -33.22 -6.57 -21.96
CA LEU A 22 -32.04 -7.34 -22.38
C LEU A 22 -31.55 -8.30 -21.28
N ILE A 23 -31.82 -7.97 -20.02
CA ILE A 23 -31.51 -8.79 -18.85
C ILE A 23 -32.73 -8.86 -17.92
N ASP A 24 -32.84 -9.95 -17.15
CA ASP A 24 -33.87 -10.10 -16.14
C ASP A 24 -33.45 -9.49 -14.78
N GLU A 25 -34.37 -9.45 -13.83
CA GLU A 25 -34.14 -8.85 -12.52
C GLU A 25 -33.15 -9.67 -11.64
N GLN A 26 -33.05 -10.98 -11.84
CA GLN A 26 -32.03 -11.79 -11.17
C GLN A 26 -30.63 -11.51 -11.72
N GLU A 27 -30.49 -11.38 -13.03
CA GLU A 27 -29.24 -11.09 -13.72
C GLU A 27 -28.75 -9.67 -13.39
N ALA A 28 -29.66 -8.68 -13.41
CA ALA A 28 -29.35 -7.32 -12.99
C ALA A 28 -28.84 -7.27 -11.54
N ARG A 29 -29.47 -8.02 -10.63
CA ARG A 29 -29.05 -8.12 -9.23
C ARG A 29 -27.67 -8.77 -9.07
N THR A 30 -27.39 -9.80 -9.87
CA THR A 30 -26.10 -10.49 -9.89
C THR A 30 -24.98 -9.58 -10.41
N ARG A 31 -25.22 -8.87 -11.52
CA ARG A 31 -24.25 -7.92 -12.09
C ARG A 31 -23.98 -6.73 -11.16
N ARG A 32 -25.00 -6.20 -10.48
CA ARG A 32 -24.83 -5.13 -9.46
C ARG A 32 -23.95 -5.60 -8.30
N ARG A 33 -24.13 -6.86 -7.85
CA ARG A 33 -23.30 -7.45 -6.79
C ARG A 33 -21.84 -7.61 -7.22
N GLN A 34 -21.60 -8.04 -8.46
CA GLN A 34 -20.23 -8.15 -8.99
C GLN A 34 -19.52 -6.78 -9.08
N ILE A 35 -20.23 -5.73 -9.50
CA ILE A 35 -19.68 -4.36 -9.52
C ILE A 35 -19.35 -3.86 -8.11
N ALA A 36 -20.22 -4.16 -7.13
CA ALA A 36 -19.98 -3.80 -5.73
C ALA A 36 -18.73 -4.50 -5.18
N GLU A 37 -18.59 -5.81 -5.42
CA GLU A 37 -17.40 -6.59 -5.03
C GLU A 37 -16.12 -6.07 -5.72
N GLU A 38 -16.20 -5.72 -7.00
CA GLU A 38 -15.09 -5.12 -7.75
C GLU A 38 -14.67 -3.77 -7.13
N ALA A 39 -15.63 -2.92 -6.77
CA ALA A 39 -15.34 -1.64 -6.15
C ALA A 39 -14.80 -1.76 -4.72
N ASP A 40 -15.29 -2.70 -3.93
CA ASP A 40 -14.76 -2.99 -2.59
C ASP A 40 -13.33 -3.51 -2.63
N PHE A 41 -12.97 -4.27 -3.67
CA PHE A 41 -11.62 -4.72 -3.96
C PHE A 41 -10.70 -3.55 -4.36
N TYR A 42 -11.11 -2.72 -5.32
CA TYR A 42 -10.33 -1.54 -5.71
C TYR A 42 -10.22 -0.51 -4.59
N GLY A 43 -11.26 -0.34 -3.76
CA GLY A 43 -11.22 0.46 -2.54
C GLY A 43 -10.26 -0.11 -1.50
N ALA A 44 -10.23 -1.44 -1.34
CA ALA A 44 -9.26 -2.13 -0.49
C ALA A 44 -7.82 -1.80 -0.89
N MET A 45 -7.50 -1.94 -2.17
CA MET A 45 -6.12 -1.78 -2.60
C MET A 45 -5.70 -0.36 -2.94
N ASP A 46 -6.61 0.60 -3.07
CA ASP A 46 -6.24 2.02 -2.96
C ASP A 46 -5.75 2.35 -1.54
N GLY A 47 -6.43 1.81 -0.52
CA GLY A 47 -6.01 1.92 0.88
C GLY A 47 -4.63 1.30 1.12
N ALA A 48 -4.47 0.01 0.80
CA ALA A 48 -3.20 -0.69 0.97
C ALA A 48 -2.05 -0.02 0.18
N SER A 49 -2.29 0.43 -1.05
CA SER A 49 -1.27 1.11 -1.87
C SER A 49 -0.81 2.44 -1.27
N LYS A 50 -1.70 3.19 -0.60
CA LYS A 50 -1.33 4.43 0.11
C LYS A 50 -0.46 4.15 1.33
N PHE A 51 -0.77 3.09 2.10
CA PHE A 51 0.06 2.68 3.25
C PHE A 51 1.46 2.25 2.81
N VAL A 52 1.57 1.39 1.79
CA VAL A 52 2.86 0.93 1.26
C VAL A 52 3.69 2.10 0.72
N ARG A 53 3.04 3.05 0.03
CA ARG A 53 3.74 4.24 -0.49
C ARG A 53 4.23 5.16 0.63
N GLY A 54 3.46 5.33 1.70
CA GLY A 54 3.88 6.11 2.88
C GLY A 54 5.06 5.48 3.62
N ASP A 55 5.01 4.16 3.81
CA ASP A 55 6.08 3.39 4.47
C ASP A 55 7.40 3.45 3.68
N ALA A 56 7.34 3.31 2.36
CA ALA A 56 8.53 3.42 1.49
C ALA A 56 9.19 4.81 1.55
N ILE A 57 8.39 5.88 1.64
CA ILE A 57 8.92 7.25 1.75
C ILE A 57 9.58 7.45 3.12
N ALA A 58 8.96 6.96 4.20
CA ALA A 58 9.53 7.03 5.54
C ALA A 58 10.86 6.26 5.63
N GLY A 59 10.92 5.04 5.06
CA GLY A 59 12.15 4.24 5.03
C GLY A 59 13.30 4.93 4.27
N LEU A 60 12.99 5.59 3.15
CA LEU A 60 13.99 6.36 2.38
C LEU A 60 14.53 7.56 3.18
N LEU A 61 13.65 8.28 3.88
CA LEU A 61 14.05 9.40 4.73
C LEU A 61 14.95 8.94 5.89
N ILE A 62 14.57 7.87 6.59
CA ILE A 62 15.35 7.29 7.69
C ILE A 62 16.73 6.84 7.19
N THR A 63 16.78 6.16 6.03
CA THR A 63 18.02 5.73 5.39
C THR A 63 18.94 6.93 5.09
N GLY A 64 18.40 8.00 4.51
CA GLY A 64 19.17 9.21 4.23
C GLY A 64 19.73 9.87 5.50
N ILE A 65 18.90 9.96 6.56
CA ILE A 65 19.29 10.55 7.85
C ILE A 65 20.39 9.70 8.52
N ASN A 66 20.26 8.37 8.51
CA ASN A 66 21.24 7.47 9.13
C ASN A 66 22.60 7.49 8.40
N ILE A 67 22.61 7.57 7.06
CA ILE A 67 23.85 7.70 6.28
C ILE A 67 24.55 9.03 6.61
N ILE A 68 23.81 10.15 6.54
CA ILE A 68 24.38 11.48 6.77
C ILE A 68 24.81 11.65 8.25
N GLY A 69 23.94 11.31 9.19
CA GLY A 69 24.22 11.39 10.63
C GLY A 69 25.37 10.47 11.05
N GLY A 70 25.40 9.25 10.52
CA GLY A 70 26.48 8.30 10.74
C GLY A 70 27.82 8.77 10.18
N LEU A 71 27.85 9.39 9.00
CA LEU A 71 29.06 9.99 8.44
C LEU A 71 29.54 11.18 9.28
N VAL A 72 28.64 12.07 9.70
CA VAL A 72 28.99 13.25 10.51
C VAL A 72 29.53 12.83 11.88
N ILE A 73 28.85 11.94 12.60
CA ILE A 73 29.31 11.43 13.90
C ILE A 73 30.58 10.58 13.76
N GLY A 74 30.62 9.67 12.78
CA GLY A 74 31.75 8.77 12.57
C GLY A 74 33.06 9.49 12.23
N THR A 75 32.98 10.59 11.49
CA THR A 75 34.16 11.35 11.06
C THR A 75 34.54 12.46 12.03
N LEU A 76 33.57 13.15 12.65
CA LEU A 76 33.85 14.29 13.55
C LEU A 76 34.03 13.89 15.03
N GLN A 77 33.35 12.84 15.51
CA GLN A 77 33.37 12.45 16.93
C GLN A 77 34.28 11.26 17.23
N VAL A 78 34.38 10.28 16.33
CA VAL A 78 35.11 9.02 16.58
C VAL A 78 36.51 9.01 15.94
N GLY A 79 36.82 9.97 15.06
CA GLY A 79 38.12 10.08 14.39
C GLY A 79 38.41 8.92 13.42
N LEU A 80 37.38 8.18 13.00
CA LEU A 80 37.53 7.07 12.07
C LEU A 80 37.88 7.59 10.67
N PRO A 81 38.76 6.90 9.92
CA PRO A 81 39.00 7.20 8.51
C PRO A 81 37.68 7.20 7.75
N LEU A 82 37.48 8.21 6.89
CA LEU A 82 36.24 8.42 6.13
C LEU A 82 35.70 7.14 5.47
N ALA A 83 36.61 6.30 4.96
CA ALA A 83 36.29 5.03 4.31
C ALA A 83 35.74 3.96 5.28
N GLU A 84 36.22 3.92 6.52
CA GLU A 84 35.80 2.94 7.52
C GLU A 84 34.48 3.35 8.18
N ALA A 85 34.31 4.66 8.43
CA ALA A 85 33.03 5.23 8.86
C ALA A 85 31.94 5.02 7.79
N ALA A 86 32.23 5.33 6.52
CA ALA A 86 31.28 5.11 5.43
C ALA A 86 30.81 3.65 5.37
N ARG A 87 31.72 2.68 5.49
CA ARG A 87 31.38 1.25 5.41
C ARG A 87 30.55 0.78 6.61
N LYS A 88 30.88 1.20 7.83
CA LYS A 88 30.18 0.77 9.05
C LYS A 88 28.77 1.36 9.13
N TYR A 89 28.63 2.65 8.88
CA TYR A 89 27.33 3.33 8.94
C TYR A 89 26.43 3.00 7.75
N THR A 90 26.98 2.76 6.55
CA THR A 90 26.19 2.24 5.42
C THR A 90 25.61 0.86 5.75
N LEU A 91 26.42 -0.04 6.32
CA LEU A 91 25.98 -1.39 6.66
C LEU A 91 24.95 -1.41 7.80
N LEU A 92 25.12 -0.54 8.81
CA LEU A 92 24.14 -0.36 9.88
C LEU A 92 22.81 0.20 9.35
N THR A 93 22.89 1.17 8.42
CA THR A 93 21.70 1.80 7.83
C THR A 93 20.92 0.84 6.93
N VAL A 94 21.62 0.05 6.10
CA VAL A 94 20.98 -0.99 5.28
C VAL A 94 20.35 -2.06 6.18
N GLY A 95 21.01 -2.43 7.29
CA GLY A 95 20.45 -3.32 8.31
C GLY A 95 19.16 -2.79 8.92
N ASP A 96 19.14 -1.51 9.31
CA ASP A 96 17.96 -0.84 9.89
C ASP A 96 16.80 -0.77 8.88
N GLY A 97 17.11 -0.47 7.61
CA GLY A 97 16.13 -0.46 6.52
C GLY A 97 15.53 -1.84 6.19
N LEU A 98 16.29 -2.92 6.38
CA LEU A 98 15.79 -4.30 6.23
C LEU A 98 14.97 -4.74 7.45
N VAL A 99 15.38 -4.37 8.66
CA VAL A 99 14.65 -4.70 9.90
C VAL A 99 13.31 -3.96 9.96
N ALA A 100 13.25 -2.71 9.49
CA ALA A 100 12.00 -1.93 9.43
C ALA A 100 10.94 -2.52 8.48
N GLN A 101 11.34 -3.33 7.50
CA GLN A 101 10.40 -3.96 6.55
C GLN A 101 9.69 -5.19 7.15
N ILE A 102 10.27 -5.84 8.15
CA ILE A 102 9.67 -7.04 8.77
C ILE A 102 8.34 -6.71 9.47
N PRO A 103 8.25 -5.67 10.34
CA PRO A 103 6.98 -5.24 10.91
C PRO A 103 5.96 -4.81 9.86
N ALA A 104 6.40 -4.07 8.82
CA ALA A 104 5.52 -3.60 7.76
C ALA A 104 4.84 -4.76 7.01
N LEU A 105 5.60 -5.82 6.71
CA LEU A 105 5.07 -7.05 6.11
C LEU A 105 4.07 -7.78 7.02
N ILE A 106 4.36 -7.86 8.31
CA ILE A 106 3.46 -8.48 9.30
C ILE A 106 2.15 -7.70 9.40
N VAL A 107 2.22 -6.36 9.52
CA VAL A 107 1.04 -5.49 9.60
C VAL A 107 0.23 -5.52 8.31
N SER A 108 0.89 -5.49 7.14
CA SER A 108 0.24 -5.61 5.83
C SER A 108 -0.52 -6.94 5.69
N THR A 109 0.11 -8.04 6.10
CA THR A 109 -0.51 -9.37 6.04
C THR A 109 -1.67 -9.49 7.02
N ALA A 110 -1.53 -8.97 8.24
CA ALA A 110 -2.60 -8.93 9.24
C ALA A 110 -3.79 -8.06 8.80
N ALA A 111 -3.54 -6.90 8.19
CA ALA A 111 -4.57 -6.04 7.62
C ALA A 111 -5.31 -6.72 6.44
N GLY A 112 -4.56 -7.40 5.57
CA GLY A 112 -5.12 -8.20 4.48
C GLY A 112 -5.99 -9.36 4.98
N MET A 113 -5.52 -10.10 5.97
CA MET A 113 -6.30 -11.19 6.60
C MET A 113 -7.55 -10.66 7.32
N ARG A 114 -7.47 -9.52 8.02
CA ARG A 114 -8.64 -8.91 8.68
C ARG A 114 -9.76 -8.60 7.70
N LYS A 115 -9.43 -8.08 6.50
CA LYS A 115 -10.42 -7.80 5.45
C LYS A 115 -11.03 -9.09 4.87
N MET A 116 -10.29 -10.20 4.89
CA MET A 116 -10.77 -11.50 4.43
C MET A 116 -11.69 -12.21 5.44
N ILE A 117 -11.48 -11.97 6.75
CA ILE A 117 -12.25 -12.62 7.84
C ILE A 117 -13.59 -11.89 8.13
N ASN A 118 -13.71 -10.59 7.80
CA ASN A 118 -14.93 -9.83 8.05
C ASN A 118 -15.48 -9.16 6.77
N PRO A 119 -16.25 -9.86 5.94
CA PRO A 119 -16.77 -9.35 4.66
C PRO A 119 -17.93 -8.33 4.80
N THR A 120 -18.25 -7.84 6.01
CA THR A 120 -19.45 -7.02 6.28
C THR A 120 -19.19 -5.60 6.82
N THR A 121 -17.94 -5.12 6.80
CA THR A 121 -17.58 -3.71 7.11
C THR A 121 -16.65 -3.13 6.07
#